data_AF-A0A9X2K414-F1
#
_entry.id   AF-A0A9X2K414-F1
#
_cell.length_a   1.000
_cell.length_b   1.000
_cell.length_c   1.000
_cell.angle_alpha   90.00
_cell.angle_beta   90.00
_cell.angle_gamma   90.00
#
_symmetry.space_group_name_H-M   'P 1'
#
loop_
_entity.id
_entity.type
_entity.pdbx_description
1 polymer ?
#
loop_
_entity_poly.entity_id
_entity_poly.type
_entity_poly.pdbx_seq_one_letter_code
_entity_poly.pdbx_strand_id
1 'polypeptide(L)'
;MRVEIWADVVCGWAHIGKRRLEKALASWEGEPVEVVWRPYRIDPSAPARAVPMADLLRDPVADEALRACAPGLSPTENRARVAGVAAAEGLGEQWGSEWRASTLEAHRLIALAYEKGGAELQDRVVERVLRAHFVDVQDISDLAVLTAIAAEAGLAEEAGYTGEPSLETLPGAELVRELLLVGKAKGVRTSPTIVANGLALEGAQPPEALREFLEDAARHTPRRLPAEVERLRLAESLLDQRDPLGTLTLLRPLMAEHGDDRGVRLLAARAYFASAQLNRARTALESLVAESPDDSYARHLLGRTLQRQGRHEEAASHLTLAAAMTPDYGTD
;
A
#
# COMPACT_ATOMS: atom_id res chain seq x y z
N MET A 1 -11.67 9.71 15.88
CA MET A 1 -10.39 9.18 15.37
C MET A 1 -10.58 8.41 14.07
N ARG A 2 -9.56 8.38 13.19
CA ARG A 2 -9.54 7.53 11.99
C ARG A 2 -8.76 6.25 12.27
N VAL A 3 -9.33 5.11 11.92
CA VAL A 3 -8.70 3.78 11.97
C VAL A 3 -8.57 3.26 10.54
N GLU A 4 -7.35 3.02 10.08
CA GLU A 4 -7.07 2.45 8.77
C GLU A 4 -6.82 0.95 8.86
N ILE A 5 -7.54 0.15 8.07
CA ILE A 5 -7.30 -1.28 7.92
C ILE A 5 -6.58 -1.51 6.60
N TRP A 6 -5.27 -1.74 6.67
CA TRP A 6 -4.45 -2.10 5.52
C TRP A 6 -4.55 -3.60 5.29
N ALA A 7 -5.28 -4.00 4.25
CA ALA A 7 -5.58 -5.40 4.02
C ALA A 7 -5.76 -5.76 2.56
N ASP A 8 -5.51 -7.03 2.26
CA ASP A 8 -5.90 -7.64 0.99
C ASP A 8 -7.21 -8.41 1.18
N VAL A 9 -8.08 -8.37 0.18
CA VAL A 9 -9.41 -9.02 0.23
C VAL A 9 -9.36 -10.53 0.05
N VAL A 10 -8.20 -11.07 -0.37
CA VAL A 10 -7.91 -12.52 -0.35
C VAL A 10 -7.29 -12.97 0.98
N CYS A 11 -7.09 -12.07 1.94
CA CYS A 11 -6.60 -12.42 3.26
C CYS A 11 -7.74 -12.88 4.15
N GLY A 12 -7.75 -14.16 4.51
CA GLY A 12 -8.73 -14.72 5.45
C GLY A 12 -8.73 -14.02 6.81
N TRP A 13 -7.55 -13.63 7.28
CA TRP A 13 -7.40 -12.87 8.51
C TRP A 13 -7.94 -11.45 8.42
N ALA A 14 -8.05 -10.85 7.24
CA ALA A 14 -8.71 -9.55 7.10
C ALA A 14 -10.21 -9.65 7.37
N HIS A 15 -10.87 -10.73 6.90
CA HIS A 15 -12.29 -10.97 7.17
C HIS A 15 -12.55 -11.26 8.65
N ILE A 16 -11.71 -12.10 9.26
CA ILE A 16 -11.73 -12.37 10.71
C ILE A 16 -11.46 -11.08 11.51
N GLY A 17 -10.45 -10.30 11.11
CA GLY A 17 -10.07 -9.04 11.74
C GLY A 17 -11.19 -8.00 11.69
N LYS A 18 -11.95 -7.92 10.59
CA LYS A 18 -13.15 -7.09 10.47
C LYS A 18 -14.15 -7.40 11.58
N ARG A 19 -14.54 -8.67 11.73
CA ARG A 19 -15.47 -9.11 12.78
C ARG A 19 -14.97 -8.79 14.18
N ARG A 20 -13.69 -9.00 14.44
CA ARG A 20 -13.08 -8.70 15.74
C ARG A 20 -13.06 -7.21 16.05
N LEU A 21 -12.79 -6.37 15.05
CA LEU A 21 -12.84 -4.92 15.19
C LEU A 21 -14.27 -4.44 15.43
N GLU A 22 -15.25 -4.96 14.69
CA GLU A 22 -16.67 -4.65 14.91
C GLU A 22 -17.10 -4.98 16.35
N LYS A 23 -16.69 -6.14 16.88
CA LYS A 23 -16.93 -6.52 18.28
C LYS A 23 -16.26 -5.56 19.27
N ALA A 24 -15.02 -5.15 19.01
CA ALA A 24 -14.32 -4.18 19.85
C ALA A 24 -15.05 -2.82 19.86
N LEU A 25 -15.47 -2.35 18.67
CA LEU A 25 -16.17 -1.09 18.48
C LEU A 25 -17.60 -1.08 19.04
N ALA A 26 -18.27 -2.23 19.10
CA ALA A 26 -19.62 -2.33 19.69
C ALA A 26 -19.68 -1.91 21.16
N SER A 27 -18.55 -2.03 21.88
CA SER A 27 -18.39 -1.61 23.27
C SER A 27 -17.51 -0.37 23.45
N TRP A 28 -17.22 0.34 22.36
CA TRP A 28 -16.34 1.51 22.39
C TRP A 28 -17.07 2.76 22.92
N GLU A 29 -16.53 3.36 23.98
CA GLU A 29 -17.10 4.56 24.62
C GLU A 29 -16.28 5.83 24.36
N GLY A 30 -15.22 5.74 23.55
CA GLY A 30 -14.37 6.89 23.23
C GLY A 30 -14.90 7.76 22.09
N GLU A 31 -14.03 8.58 21.51
CA GLU A 31 -14.39 9.45 20.38
C GLU A 31 -14.88 8.65 19.16
N PRO A 32 -15.75 9.23 18.29
CA PRO A 32 -16.24 8.56 17.09
C PRO A 32 -15.11 7.99 16.23
N VAL A 33 -15.25 6.73 15.79
CA VAL A 33 -14.26 6.03 14.97
C VAL A 33 -14.73 5.96 13.52
N GLU A 34 -13.95 6.55 12.61
CA GLU A 34 -14.09 6.34 11.17
C GLU A 34 -13.15 5.21 10.75
N VAL A 35 -13.72 4.07 10.32
CA VAL A 35 -12.94 2.93 9.81
C VAL A 35 -12.77 3.07 8.30
N VAL A 36 -11.53 3.06 7.83
CA VAL A 36 -11.19 3.19 6.40
C VAL A 36 -10.34 2.02 5.95
N TRP A 37 -10.75 1.36 4.88
CA TRP A 37 -10.00 0.28 4.26
C TRP A 37 -8.94 0.83 3.30
N ARG A 38 -7.74 0.27 3.39
CA ARG A 38 -6.58 0.64 2.58
C ARG A 38 -6.04 -0.59 1.85
N PRO A 39 -5.65 -0.45 0.58
CA PRO A 39 -5.24 -1.59 -0.21
C PRO A 39 -3.89 -2.14 0.28
N TYR A 40 -3.82 -3.46 0.40
CA TYR A 40 -2.60 -4.24 0.47
C TYR A 40 -2.73 -5.39 -0.53
N ARG A 41 -1.62 -5.84 -1.14
CA ARG A 41 -1.61 -6.99 -2.04
C ARG A 41 -0.65 -8.04 -1.55
N ILE A 42 -1.17 -9.17 -1.09
CA ILE A 42 -0.39 -10.34 -0.64
C ILE A 42 0.35 -10.95 -1.83
N ASP A 43 -0.35 -11.10 -2.94
CA ASP A 43 0.22 -11.64 -4.18
C ASP A 43 0.06 -10.63 -5.33
N PRO A 44 1.04 -9.71 -5.51
CA PRO A 44 1.06 -8.83 -6.66
C PRO A 44 1.16 -9.56 -8.00
N SER A 45 1.65 -10.81 -8.00
CA SER A 45 1.86 -11.65 -9.18
C SER A 45 0.65 -12.51 -9.56
N ALA A 46 -0.42 -12.47 -8.76
CA ALA A 46 -1.64 -13.22 -9.04
C ALA A 46 -2.14 -12.93 -10.47
N PRO A 47 -2.56 -13.98 -11.21
CA PRO A 47 -2.99 -13.81 -12.60
C PRO A 47 -4.24 -12.93 -12.69
N ALA A 48 -4.38 -12.19 -13.79
CA ALA A 48 -5.53 -11.33 -14.03
C ALA A 48 -6.85 -12.12 -14.12
N ARG A 49 -6.79 -13.34 -14.68
CA ARG A 49 -7.87 -14.32 -14.61
C ARG A 49 -7.57 -15.27 -13.46
N ALA A 50 -8.52 -15.47 -12.55
CA ALA A 50 -8.28 -16.38 -11.44
C ALA A 50 -8.02 -17.81 -11.91
N VAL A 51 -7.20 -18.50 -11.12
CA VAL A 51 -6.91 -19.92 -11.28
C VAL A 51 -7.31 -20.66 -10.00
N PRO A 52 -7.63 -21.96 -10.07
CA PRO A 52 -7.94 -22.73 -8.88
C PRO A 52 -6.81 -22.67 -7.86
N MET A 53 -7.15 -22.38 -6.60
CA MET A 53 -6.22 -22.38 -5.46
C MET A 53 -5.52 -23.74 -5.32
N ALA A 54 -6.22 -24.82 -5.67
CA ALA A 54 -5.66 -26.17 -5.71
C ALA A 54 -4.42 -26.29 -6.60
N ASP A 55 -4.30 -25.48 -7.65
CA ASP A 55 -3.14 -25.50 -8.55
C ASP A 55 -1.92 -24.85 -7.88
N LEU A 56 -2.13 -23.74 -7.17
CA LEU A 56 -1.10 -23.09 -6.35
C LEU A 56 -0.59 -24.04 -5.26
N LEU A 57 -1.49 -24.75 -4.59
CA LEU A 57 -1.13 -25.67 -3.50
C LEU A 57 -0.31 -26.89 -3.97
N ARG A 58 -0.26 -27.16 -5.28
CA ARG A 58 0.58 -28.21 -5.87
C ARG A 58 1.94 -27.68 -6.34
N ASP A 59 2.13 -26.36 -6.39
CA ASP A 59 3.42 -25.76 -6.71
C ASP A 59 4.35 -25.88 -5.49
N PRO A 60 5.49 -26.59 -5.59
CA PRO A 60 6.41 -26.76 -4.48
C PRO A 60 6.95 -25.45 -3.89
N VAL A 61 7.11 -24.41 -4.71
CA VAL A 61 7.61 -23.11 -4.26
C VAL A 61 6.55 -22.39 -3.44
N ALA A 62 5.29 -22.45 -3.88
CA ALA A 62 4.17 -21.87 -3.15
C ALA A 62 3.86 -22.66 -1.87
N ASP A 63 3.93 -23.99 -1.90
CA ASP A 63 3.73 -24.84 -0.72
C ASP A 63 4.76 -24.51 0.37
N GLU A 64 6.05 -24.37 0.02
CA GLU A 64 7.09 -23.99 0.98
C GLU A 64 6.82 -22.60 1.58
N ALA A 65 6.47 -21.61 0.75
CA ALA A 65 6.13 -20.27 1.22
C ALA A 65 4.92 -20.28 2.16
N LEU A 66 3.89 -21.08 1.88
CA LEU A 66 2.70 -21.21 2.71
C LEU A 66 2.98 -21.92 4.04
N ARG A 67 3.88 -22.91 4.06
CA ARG A 67 4.32 -23.57 5.30
C ARG A 67 5.10 -22.64 6.21
N ALA A 68 5.89 -21.73 5.65
CA ALA A 68 6.58 -20.71 6.43
C ALA A 68 5.61 -19.78 7.19
N CYS A 69 4.39 -19.56 6.67
CA CYS A 69 3.35 -18.79 7.35
C CYS A 69 2.71 -19.51 8.54
N ALA A 70 2.76 -20.84 8.59
CA ALA A 70 2.21 -21.64 9.69
C ALA A 70 3.07 -22.89 9.94
N PRO A 71 4.24 -22.73 10.59
CA PRO A 71 5.16 -23.83 10.83
C PRO A 71 4.49 -24.99 11.57
N GLY A 72 4.67 -26.21 11.05
CA GLY A 72 4.10 -27.43 11.63
C GLY A 72 2.69 -27.80 11.17
N LEU A 73 2.07 -27.00 10.28
CA LEU A 73 0.81 -27.35 9.63
C LEU A 73 1.00 -27.46 8.11
N SER A 74 0.40 -28.46 7.49
CA SER A 74 0.22 -28.47 6.03
C SER A 74 -0.72 -27.32 5.62
N PRO A 75 -0.66 -26.85 4.35
CA PRO A 75 -1.59 -25.83 3.88
C PRO A 75 -3.06 -26.19 4.08
N THR A 76 -3.42 -27.47 3.93
CA THR A 76 -4.79 -27.94 4.13
C THR A 76 -5.22 -27.89 5.59
N GLU A 77 -4.37 -28.33 6.53
CA GLU A 77 -4.65 -28.22 7.97
C GLU A 77 -4.76 -26.76 8.41
N ASN A 78 -3.87 -25.89 7.90
CA ASN A 78 -3.95 -24.47 8.21
C ASN A 78 -5.23 -23.83 7.66
N ARG A 79 -5.68 -24.17 6.45
CA ARG A 79 -6.97 -23.69 5.91
C ARG A 79 -8.14 -24.14 6.78
N ALA A 80 -8.19 -25.41 7.18
CA ALA A 80 -9.24 -25.92 8.07
C ALA A 80 -9.25 -25.21 9.44
N ARG A 81 -8.06 -24.96 10.01
CA ARG A 81 -7.91 -24.20 11.26
C ARG A 81 -8.46 -22.78 11.10
N VAL A 82 -8.09 -22.06 10.03
CA VAL A 82 -8.56 -20.70 9.79
C VAL A 82 -10.07 -20.66 9.57
N ALA A 83 -10.65 -21.62 8.85
CA ALA A 83 -12.10 -21.75 8.68
C ALA A 83 -12.81 -21.97 10.02
N GLY A 84 -12.26 -22.80 10.91
CA GLY A 84 -12.80 -22.98 12.27
C GLY A 84 -12.79 -21.69 13.09
N VAL A 85 -11.74 -20.86 12.96
CA VAL A 85 -11.70 -19.53 13.58
C VAL A 85 -12.77 -18.62 12.95
N ALA A 86 -12.88 -18.58 11.63
CA ALA A 86 -13.89 -17.77 10.94
C ALA A 86 -15.32 -18.13 11.39
N ALA A 87 -15.63 -19.43 11.51
CA ALA A 87 -16.91 -19.90 12.03
C ALA A 87 -17.17 -19.42 13.46
N ALA A 88 -16.18 -19.50 14.35
CA ALA A 88 -16.27 -18.97 15.72
C ALA A 88 -16.49 -17.44 15.77
N GLU A 89 -16.06 -16.72 14.73
CA GLU A 89 -16.33 -15.29 14.57
C GLU A 89 -17.69 -14.97 13.92
N GLY A 90 -18.48 -15.99 13.57
CA GLY A 90 -19.81 -15.83 12.98
C GLY A 90 -19.82 -15.70 11.45
N LEU A 91 -18.75 -16.11 10.77
CA LEU A 91 -18.65 -16.04 9.30
C LEU A 91 -19.27 -17.23 8.57
N GLY A 92 -19.87 -18.17 9.30
CA GLY A 92 -20.53 -19.36 8.76
C GLY A 92 -19.65 -20.61 8.73
N GLU A 93 -20.27 -21.77 8.57
CA GLU A 93 -19.60 -23.07 8.50
C GLU A 93 -18.93 -23.32 7.14
N GLN A 94 -19.50 -22.75 6.07
CA GLN A 94 -18.95 -22.79 4.73
C GLN A 94 -18.12 -21.51 4.52
N TRP A 95 -16.85 -21.58 4.90
CA TRP A 95 -15.91 -20.46 4.76
C TRP A 95 -14.56 -20.94 4.24
N GLY A 96 -14.10 -20.33 3.16
CA GLY A 96 -12.85 -20.63 2.48
C GLY A 96 -12.89 -20.15 1.01
N SER A 97 -11.73 -20.08 0.37
CA SER A 97 -11.64 -19.70 -1.04
C SER A 97 -11.10 -20.82 -1.91
N GLU A 98 -11.58 -20.85 -3.15
CA GLU A 98 -11.11 -21.79 -4.19
C GLU A 98 -10.31 -21.11 -5.29
N TRP A 99 -10.16 -19.78 -5.23
CA TRP A 99 -9.56 -18.98 -6.29
C TRP A 99 -8.28 -18.26 -5.84
N ARG A 100 -7.20 -18.41 -6.61
CA ARG A 100 -6.08 -17.47 -6.59
C ARG A 100 -6.41 -16.36 -7.59
N ALA A 101 -6.92 -15.24 -7.07
CA ALA A 101 -7.40 -14.12 -7.87
C ALA A 101 -6.52 -12.86 -7.70
N SER A 102 -6.37 -12.08 -8.77
CA SER A 102 -5.86 -10.71 -8.66
C SER A 102 -6.88 -9.85 -7.92
N THR A 103 -6.40 -9.06 -6.95
CA THR A 103 -7.25 -8.17 -6.14
C THR A 103 -7.23 -6.72 -6.60
N LEU A 104 -6.56 -6.41 -7.71
CA LEU A 104 -6.42 -5.03 -8.19
C LEU A 104 -7.77 -4.36 -8.44
N GLU A 105 -8.68 -5.07 -9.12
CA GLU A 105 -10.00 -4.54 -9.47
C GLU A 105 -10.93 -4.43 -8.25
N ALA A 106 -10.85 -5.40 -7.34
CA ALA A 106 -11.53 -5.32 -6.05
C ALA A 106 -11.06 -4.10 -5.24
N HIS A 107 -9.75 -3.84 -5.18
CA HIS A 107 -9.20 -2.66 -4.52
C HIS A 107 -9.60 -1.35 -5.20
N ARG A 108 -9.73 -1.33 -6.54
CA ARG A 108 -10.26 -0.17 -7.28
C ARG A 108 -11.70 0.12 -6.89
N LEU A 109 -12.54 -0.91 -6.84
CA LEU A 109 -13.92 -0.80 -6.40
C LEU A 109 -14.02 -0.26 -4.96
N ILE A 110 -13.21 -0.79 -4.04
CA ILE A 110 -13.17 -0.36 -2.63
C ILE A 110 -12.70 1.09 -2.49
N ALA A 111 -11.69 1.51 -3.26
CA ALA A 111 -11.22 2.89 -3.25
C ALA A 111 -12.29 3.85 -3.78
N LEU A 112 -12.96 3.48 -4.87
CA LEU A 112 -14.05 4.26 -5.45
C LEU A 112 -15.25 4.39 -4.48
N ALA A 113 -15.60 3.32 -3.79
CA ALA A 113 -16.66 3.32 -2.79
C ALA A 113 -16.42 4.37 -1.69
N TYR A 114 -15.17 4.49 -1.22
CA TYR A 114 -14.80 5.54 -0.27
C TYR A 114 -14.89 6.94 -0.87
N GLU A 115 -14.42 7.12 -2.10
CA GLU A 115 -14.47 8.43 -2.80
C GLU A 115 -15.91 8.92 -2.99
N LYS A 116 -16.86 8.01 -3.27
CA LYS A 116 -18.24 8.37 -3.61
C LYS A 116 -19.20 8.39 -2.44
N GLY A 117 -19.06 7.47 -1.47
CA GLY A 117 -19.99 7.34 -0.34
C GLY A 117 -19.33 7.21 1.02
N GLY A 118 -18.04 7.54 1.13
CA GLY A 118 -17.32 7.55 2.40
C GLY A 118 -17.10 6.17 3.03
N ALA A 119 -16.75 6.18 4.31
CA ALA A 119 -16.37 4.98 5.07
C ALA A 119 -17.48 3.91 5.11
N GLU A 120 -18.75 4.32 5.25
CA GLU A 120 -19.87 3.38 5.35
C GLU A 120 -20.12 2.61 4.06
N LEU A 121 -20.12 3.30 2.90
CA LEU A 121 -20.25 2.63 1.60
C LEU A 121 -19.03 1.75 1.32
N GLN A 122 -17.83 2.23 1.67
CA GLN A 122 -16.62 1.43 1.55
C GLN A 122 -16.71 0.12 2.35
N ASP A 123 -17.16 0.18 3.60
CA ASP A 123 -17.29 -1.03 4.43
C ASP A 123 -18.31 -2.02 3.87
N ARG A 124 -19.46 -1.54 3.37
CA ARG A 124 -20.47 -2.38 2.69
C ARG A 124 -19.91 -3.10 1.47
N VAL A 125 -19.06 -2.43 0.69
CA VAL A 125 -18.40 -3.02 -0.49
C VAL A 125 -17.36 -4.04 -0.06
N VAL A 126 -16.51 -3.71 0.91
CA VAL A 126 -15.50 -4.64 1.44
C VAL A 126 -16.15 -5.91 1.98
N GLU A 127 -17.20 -5.78 2.78
CA GLU A 127 -17.99 -6.90 3.30
C GLU A 127 -18.47 -7.83 2.18
N ARG A 128 -19.02 -7.27 1.10
CA ARG A 128 -19.49 -8.04 -0.05
C ARG A 128 -18.36 -8.70 -0.83
N VAL A 129 -17.22 -8.03 -1.03
CA VAL A 129 -16.05 -8.64 -1.69
C VAL A 129 -15.50 -9.80 -0.86
N LEU A 130 -15.36 -9.62 0.46
CA LEU A 130 -14.89 -10.67 1.36
C LEU A 130 -15.86 -11.85 1.39
N ARG A 131 -17.17 -11.59 1.41
CA ARG A 131 -18.20 -12.62 1.33
C ARG A 131 -18.17 -13.36 -0.02
N ALA A 132 -18.10 -12.63 -1.13
CA ALA A 132 -18.02 -13.21 -2.46
C ALA A 132 -16.81 -14.16 -2.56
N HIS A 133 -15.65 -13.78 -2.03
CA HIS A 133 -14.45 -14.62 -2.09
C HIS A 133 -14.48 -15.84 -1.15
N PHE A 134 -14.90 -15.65 0.11
CA PHE A 134 -14.75 -16.67 1.16
C PHE A 134 -16.02 -17.45 1.48
N VAL A 135 -17.19 -16.95 1.15
CA VAL A 135 -18.47 -17.59 1.49
C VAL A 135 -19.14 -18.09 0.22
N ASP A 136 -19.26 -17.21 -0.78
CA ASP A 136 -19.94 -17.54 -2.04
C ASP A 136 -18.98 -18.17 -3.07
N VAL A 137 -17.68 -18.24 -2.75
CA VAL A 137 -16.60 -18.90 -3.52
C VAL A 137 -16.51 -18.39 -4.98
N GLN A 138 -16.67 -17.08 -5.16
CA GLN A 138 -16.63 -16.40 -6.45
C GLN A 138 -15.24 -15.89 -6.81
N ASP A 139 -15.01 -15.74 -8.12
CA ASP A 139 -13.82 -15.09 -8.67
C ASP A 139 -13.95 -13.56 -8.54
N ILE A 140 -13.28 -12.98 -7.56
CA ILE A 140 -13.24 -11.53 -7.35
C ILE A 140 -12.31 -10.76 -8.32
N SER A 141 -11.70 -11.44 -9.29
CA SER A 141 -11.07 -10.79 -10.45
C SER A 141 -12.02 -10.62 -11.63
N ASP A 142 -13.19 -11.28 -11.60
CA ASP A 142 -14.23 -11.12 -12.61
C ASP A 142 -14.96 -9.78 -12.42
N LEU A 143 -14.94 -8.95 -13.47
CA LEU A 143 -15.60 -7.65 -13.47
C LEU A 143 -17.12 -7.76 -13.36
N ALA A 144 -17.74 -8.86 -13.81
CA ALA A 144 -19.17 -9.08 -13.66
C ALA A 144 -19.55 -9.29 -12.18
N VAL A 145 -18.75 -10.08 -11.45
CA VAL A 145 -18.89 -10.29 -10.00
C VAL A 145 -18.76 -8.96 -9.27
N LEU A 146 -17.70 -8.20 -9.55
CA LEU A 146 -17.47 -6.93 -8.88
C LEU A 146 -18.51 -5.85 -9.26
N THR A 147 -19.06 -5.88 -10.47
CA THR A 147 -20.16 -5.00 -10.91
C THR A 147 -21.45 -5.30 -10.14
N ALA A 148 -21.76 -6.59 -9.95
CA ALA A 148 -22.90 -7.00 -9.11
C ALA A 148 -22.73 -6.53 -7.66
N ILE A 149 -21.54 -6.70 -7.08
CA ILE A 149 -21.23 -6.20 -5.74
C ILE A 149 -21.42 -4.68 -5.63
N ALA A 150 -20.95 -3.93 -6.64
CA ALA A 150 -21.12 -2.48 -6.69
C ALA A 150 -22.60 -2.07 -6.68
N ALA A 151 -23.43 -2.74 -7.49
CA ALA A 151 -24.87 -2.50 -7.55
C ALA A 151 -25.55 -2.85 -6.21
N GLU A 152 -25.27 -4.02 -5.65
CA GLU A 152 -25.86 -4.47 -4.37
C GLU A 152 -25.45 -3.60 -3.18
N ALA A 153 -24.27 -2.98 -3.22
CA ALA A 153 -23.79 -2.06 -2.18
C ALA A 153 -24.43 -0.67 -2.25
N GLY A 154 -25.14 -0.36 -3.35
CA GLY A 154 -25.70 0.96 -3.63
C GLY A 154 -24.70 1.96 -4.21
N LEU A 155 -23.57 1.50 -4.77
CA LEU A 155 -22.51 2.40 -5.27
C LEU A 155 -23.02 3.32 -6.38
N ALA A 156 -23.85 2.81 -7.28
CA ALA A 156 -24.36 3.58 -8.40
C ALA A 156 -25.21 4.78 -7.94
N GLU A 157 -26.07 4.54 -6.97
CA GLU A 157 -26.95 5.56 -6.38
C GLU A 157 -26.13 6.65 -5.69
N GLU A 158 -25.20 6.25 -4.82
CA GLU A 158 -24.32 7.16 -4.06
C GLU A 158 -23.39 7.96 -4.97
N ALA A 159 -22.91 7.36 -6.05
CA ALA A 159 -22.05 8.02 -7.03
C ALA A 159 -22.83 8.86 -8.06
N GLY A 160 -24.17 8.82 -8.05
CA GLY A 160 -25.00 9.50 -9.04
C GLY A 160 -24.87 8.93 -10.46
N TYR A 161 -24.50 7.65 -10.60
CA TYR A 161 -24.46 7.00 -11.91
C TYR A 161 -25.87 6.71 -12.41
N THR A 162 -26.14 7.06 -13.67
CA THR A 162 -27.44 6.84 -14.32
C THR A 162 -27.57 5.46 -14.98
N GLY A 163 -26.63 4.55 -14.72
CA GLY A 163 -26.60 3.19 -15.26
C GLY A 163 -25.77 2.23 -14.41
N GLU A 164 -25.69 0.96 -14.81
CA GLU A 164 -24.91 -0.06 -14.09
C GLU A 164 -23.40 0.31 -14.07
N PRO A 165 -22.75 0.33 -12.90
CA PRO A 165 -21.35 0.72 -12.78
C PRO A 165 -20.45 -0.36 -13.39
N SER A 166 -19.96 -0.14 -14.61
CA SER A 166 -19.00 -1.05 -15.25
C SER A 166 -17.57 -0.75 -14.80
N LEU A 167 -16.96 -1.70 -14.09
CA LEU A 167 -15.56 -1.61 -13.66
C LEU A 167 -14.54 -1.57 -14.81
N GLU A 168 -14.94 -1.94 -16.02
CA GLU A 168 -14.09 -1.79 -17.22
C GLU A 168 -13.68 -0.33 -17.45
N THR A 169 -14.55 0.62 -17.07
CA THR A 169 -14.36 2.05 -17.36
C THR A 169 -14.14 2.90 -16.10
N LEU A 170 -14.26 2.31 -14.92
CA LEU A 170 -14.14 3.06 -13.67
C LEU A 170 -12.71 3.57 -13.42
N PRO A 171 -12.52 4.84 -13.03
CA PRO A 171 -11.20 5.36 -12.70
C PRO A 171 -10.64 4.72 -11.41
N GLY A 172 -9.43 5.11 -11.02
CA GLY A 172 -8.87 4.76 -9.71
C GLY A 172 -7.71 3.77 -9.72
N ALA A 173 -7.29 3.25 -10.88
CA ALA A 173 -6.07 2.44 -10.97
C ALA A 173 -4.82 3.22 -10.49
N GLU A 174 -4.74 4.52 -10.77
CA GLU A 174 -3.68 5.39 -10.25
C GLU A 174 -3.80 5.60 -8.74
N LEU A 175 -5.01 5.85 -8.23
CA LEU A 175 -5.27 6.01 -6.80
C LEU A 175 -4.88 4.75 -6.00
N VAL A 176 -5.26 3.56 -6.45
CA VAL A 176 -4.89 2.30 -5.79
C VAL A 176 -3.37 2.10 -5.82
N ARG A 177 -2.71 2.41 -6.94
CA ARG A 177 -1.24 2.37 -7.03
C ARG A 177 -0.59 3.34 -6.03
N GLU A 178 -1.08 4.58 -5.93
CA GLU A 178 -0.59 5.55 -4.95
C GLU A 178 -0.81 5.04 -3.52
N LEU A 179 -2.00 4.55 -3.17
CA LEU A 179 -2.31 4.03 -1.84
C LEU A 179 -1.44 2.83 -1.47
N LEU A 180 -1.18 1.90 -2.39
CA LEU A 180 -0.25 0.77 -2.16
C LEU A 180 1.17 1.26 -1.84
N LEU A 181 1.64 2.29 -2.56
CA LEU A 181 2.93 2.92 -2.28
C LEU A 181 2.92 3.64 -0.92
N VAL A 182 1.82 4.30 -0.54
CA VAL A 182 1.67 4.90 0.80
C VAL A 182 1.76 3.84 1.89
N GLY A 183 1.09 2.69 1.73
CA GLY A 183 1.16 1.59 2.69
C GLY A 183 2.59 1.05 2.87
N LYS A 184 3.28 0.83 1.74
CA LYS A 184 4.69 0.45 1.74
C LYS A 184 5.57 1.50 2.41
N ALA A 185 5.39 2.78 2.09
CA ALA A 185 6.13 3.89 2.68
C ALA A 185 5.90 4.01 4.19
N LYS A 186 4.71 3.68 4.68
CA LYS A 186 4.35 3.60 6.10
C LYS A 186 4.88 2.33 6.80
N GLY A 187 5.49 1.40 6.07
CA GLY A 187 6.07 0.18 6.63
C GLY A 187 5.07 -0.97 6.83
N VAL A 188 3.90 -0.91 6.16
CA VAL A 188 2.93 -2.02 6.19
C VAL A 188 3.50 -3.22 5.44
N ARG A 189 3.65 -4.35 6.14
CA ARG A 189 4.28 -5.58 5.62
C ARG A 189 3.37 -6.81 5.67
N THR A 190 2.19 -6.68 6.25
CA THR A 190 1.28 -7.82 6.45
C THR A 190 -0.18 -7.37 6.40
N SER A 191 -1.06 -8.32 6.08
CA SER A 191 -2.50 -8.12 6.05
C SER A 191 -3.18 -9.01 7.11
N PRO A 192 -4.13 -8.47 7.91
CA PRO A 192 -4.41 -7.04 8.07
C PRO A 192 -3.33 -6.35 8.93
N THR A 193 -3.10 -5.06 8.70
CA THR A 193 -2.45 -4.15 9.65
C THR A 193 -3.41 -3.01 9.97
N ILE A 194 -3.70 -2.80 11.24
CA ILE A 194 -4.60 -1.74 11.70
C ILE A 194 -3.76 -0.56 12.17
N VAL A 195 -4.05 0.63 11.67
CA VAL A 195 -3.29 1.86 11.97
C VAL A 195 -4.24 2.92 12.52
N ALA A 196 -3.88 3.52 13.65
CA ALA A 196 -4.66 4.58 14.28
C ALA A 196 -3.71 5.59 14.93
N ASN A 197 -3.89 6.87 14.62
CA ASN A 197 -3.08 7.98 15.17
C ASN A 197 -1.55 7.73 15.13
N GLY A 198 -1.03 7.07 14.09
CA GLY A 198 0.40 6.78 13.94
C GLY A 198 0.92 5.54 14.68
N LEU A 199 0.06 4.85 15.44
CA LEU A 199 0.32 3.51 15.96
C LEU A 199 -0.16 2.46 14.96
N ALA A 200 0.50 1.30 14.94
CA ALA A 200 0.16 0.18 14.08
C ALA A 200 0.08 -1.13 14.88
N LEU A 201 -0.89 -1.97 14.54
CA LEU A 201 -1.11 -3.29 15.10
C LEU A 201 -1.24 -4.31 13.97
N GLU A 202 -0.31 -5.26 13.92
CA GLU A 202 -0.27 -6.29 12.88
C GLU A 202 -1.17 -7.49 13.24
N GLY A 203 -1.87 -8.02 12.25
CA GLY A 203 -2.68 -9.23 12.34
C GLY A 203 -4.11 -9.03 12.86
N ALA A 204 -4.89 -10.11 12.80
CA ALA A 204 -6.27 -10.13 13.29
C ALA A 204 -6.31 -10.37 14.81
N GLN A 205 -5.94 -9.36 15.59
CA GLN A 205 -5.86 -9.47 17.05
C GLN A 205 -7.24 -9.71 17.70
N PRO A 206 -7.31 -10.35 18.89
CA PRO A 206 -8.55 -10.51 19.64
C PRO A 206 -9.25 -9.16 19.95
N PRO A 207 -10.58 -9.12 20.10
CA PRO A 207 -11.32 -7.89 20.37
C PRO A 207 -10.79 -7.08 21.56
N GLU A 208 -10.32 -7.74 22.60
CA GLU A 208 -9.79 -7.09 23.81
C GLU A 208 -8.48 -6.32 23.52
N ALA A 209 -7.58 -6.94 22.74
CA ALA A 209 -6.33 -6.32 22.31
C ALA A 209 -6.58 -5.18 21.31
N LEU A 210 -7.58 -5.33 20.44
CA LEU A 210 -8.01 -4.25 19.55
C LEU A 210 -8.54 -3.05 20.34
N ARG A 211 -9.33 -3.28 21.40
CA ARG A 211 -9.81 -2.21 22.27
C ARG A 211 -8.65 -1.51 22.98
N GLU A 212 -7.72 -2.25 23.58
CA GLU A 212 -6.54 -1.68 24.23
C GLU A 212 -5.73 -0.81 23.25
N PHE A 213 -5.53 -1.30 22.02
CA PHE A 213 -4.88 -0.53 20.97
C PHE A 213 -5.64 0.76 20.61
N LEU A 214 -6.97 0.72 20.51
CA LEU A 214 -7.79 1.92 20.24
C LEU A 214 -7.70 2.94 21.39
N GLU A 215 -7.65 2.48 22.64
CA GLU A 215 -7.45 3.33 23.81
C GLU A 215 -6.07 4.00 23.79
N ASP A 216 -5.01 3.26 23.47
CA ASP A 216 -3.66 3.79 23.30
C ASP A 216 -3.60 4.81 22.16
N ALA A 217 -4.20 4.49 21.01
CA ALA A 217 -4.27 5.37 19.86
C ALA A 217 -5.04 6.66 20.17
N ALA A 218 -6.14 6.59 20.93
CA ALA A 218 -6.90 7.77 21.35
C ALA A 218 -6.10 8.67 22.30
N ARG A 219 -5.21 8.11 23.13
CA ARG A 219 -4.28 8.88 23.97
C ARG A 219 -3.12 9.47 23.18
N HIS A 220 -2.77 8.88 22.04
CA HIS A 220 -1.68 9.35 21.20
C HIS A 220 -2.12 10.52 20.32
N THR A 221 -1.46 11.68 20.49
CA THR A 221 -1.67 12.85 19.61
C THR A 221 -0.62 12.83 18.50
N PRO A 222 -0.97 12.46 17.26
CA PRO A 222 0.01 12.40 16.18
C PRO A 222 0.44 13.81 15.80
N ARG A 223 1.73 13.97 15.48
CA ARG A 223 2.25 15.22 14.94
C ARG A 223 1.66 15.45 13.55
N ARG A 224 0.75 16.42 13.41
CA ARG A 224 0.19 16.82 12.12
C ARG A 224 1.24 17.55 11.30
N LEU A 225 1.47 17.07 10.09
CA LEU A 225 2.33 17.68 9.10
C LEU A 225 1.47 18.27 7.98
N PRO A 226 1.95 19.33 7.30
CA PRO A 226 1.38 19.71 6.01
C PRO A 226 1.41 18.52 5.05
N ALA A 227 0.39 18.42 4.19
CA ALA A 227 0.20 17.26 3.30
C ALA A 227 1.40 17.06 2.36
N GLU A 228 1.98 18.16 1.90
CA GLU A 228 3.19 18.20 1.07
C GLU A 228 4.41 17.64 1.81
N VAL A 229 4.55 17.91 3.11
CA VAL A 229 5.64 17.39 3.94
C VAL A 229 5.43 15.90 4.23
N GLU A 230 4.19 15.46 4.48
CA GLU A 230 3.88 14.04 4.64
C GLU A 230 4.21 13.28 3.35
N ARG A 231 3.77 13.78 2.19
CA ARG A 231 4.04 13.15 0.90
C ARG A 231 5.54 13.09 0.59
N LEU A 232 6.30 14.16 0.89
CA LEU A 232 7.76 14.16 0.73
C LEU A 232 8.41 13.05 1.57
N ARG A 233 8.03 12.93 2.85
CA ARG A 233 8.57 11.88 3.75
C ARG A 233 8.20 10.47 3.31
N LEU A 234 6.99 10.28 2.78
CA LEU A 234 6.58 8.99 2.23
C LEU A 234 7.42 8.64 1.00
N ALA A 235 7.69 9.61 0.12
CA ALA A 235 8.58 9.42 -1.03
C ALA A 235 10.03 9.12 -0.59
N GLU A 236 10.56 9.81 0.43
CA GLU A 236 11.88 9.51 1.01
C GLU A 236 11.95 8.07 1.55
N SER A 237 10.94 7.65 2.31
CA SER A 237 10.84 6.28 2.84
C SER A 237 10.88 5.23 1.73
N LEU A 238 10.20 5.47 0.59
CA LEU A 238 10.24 4.55 -0.55
C LEU A 238 11.65 4.44 -1.14
N LEU A 239 12.37 5.56 -1.23
CA LEU A 239 13.73 5.54 -1.77
C LEU A 239 14.68 4.76 -0.86
N ASP A 240 14.55 4.94 0.46
CA ASP A 240 15.33 4.20 1.46
C ASP A 240 15.01 2.69 1.42
N GLN A 241 13.77 2.33 1.09
CA GLN A 241 13.34 0.96 0.80
C GLN A 241 13.73 0.46 -0.61
N ARG A 242 14.61 1.19 -1.32
CA ARG A 242 15.10 0.87 -2.67
C ARG A 242 14.00 0.82 -3.74
N ASP A 243 12.98 1.66 -3.60
CA ASP A 243 11.90 1.83 -4.58
C ASP A 243 11.93 3.22 -5.23
N PRO A 244 12.87 3.46 -6.14
CA PRO A 244 13.01 4.77 -6.79
C PRO A 244 11.84 5.09 -7.74
N LEU A 245 11.16 4.08 -8.31
CA LEU A 245 10.00 4.31 -9.19
C LEU A 245 8.74 4.65 -8.38
N GLY A 246 8.54 3.98 -7.25
CA GLY A 246 7.51 4.34 -6.27
C GLY A 246 7.74 5.75 -5.73
N THR A 247 9.00 6.09 -5.41
CA THR A 247 9.40 7.45 -5.00
C THR A 247 8.94 8.49 -6.02
N LEU A 248 9.30 8.30 -7.30
CA LEU A 248 8.91 9.24 -8.37
C LEU A 248 7.39 9.30 -8.59
N THR A 249 6.67 8.21 -8.33
CA THR A 249 5.21 8.20 -8.38
C THR A 249 4.62 9.09 -7.29
N LEU A 250 5.04 8.92 -6.03
CA LEU A 250 4.57 9.75 -4.91
C LEU A 250 5.05 11.20 -5.00
N LEU A 251 6.21 11.44 -5.58
CA LEU A 251 6.79 12.78 -5.72
C LEU A 251 6.16 13.60 -6.85
N ARG A 252 5.47 12.96 -7.80
CA ARG A 252 4.92 13.61 -9.01
C ARG A 252 4.07 14.86 -8.71
N PRO A 253 3.13 14.87 -7.75
CA PRO A 253 2.36 16.07 -7.44
C PRO A 253 3.25 17.20 -6.88
N LEU A 254 4.22 16.85 -6.02
CA LEU A 254 5.16 17.83 -5.46
C LEU A 254 6.08 18.41 -6.52
N MET A 255 6.48 17.63 -7.53
CA MET A 255 7.25 18.17 -8.65
C MET A 255 6.45 19.15 -9.52
N ALA A 256 5.13 18.97 -9.61
CA ALA A 256 4.26 19.85 -10.37
C ALA A 256 3.98 21.17 -9.64
N GLU A 257 3.77 21.13 -8.32
CA GLU A 257 3.39 22.29 -7.51
C GLU A 257 4.58 23.00 -6.84
N HIS A 258 5.64 22.25 -6.51
CA HIS A 258 6.82 22.71 -5.77
C HIS A 258 8.12 22.31 -6.48
N GLY A 259 8.12 22.34 -7.81
CA GLY A 259 9.26 21.93 -8.64
C GLY A 259 10.55 22.71 -8.40
N ASP A 260 10.48 23.92 -7.85
CA ASP A 260 11.64 24.74 -7.51
C ASP A 260 12.19 24.46 -6.10
N ASP A 261 11.45 23.72 -5.26
CA ASP A 261 11.92 23.37 -3.92
C ASP A 261 13.17 22.48 -3.99
N ARG A 262 14.19 22.82 -3.21
CA ARG A 262 15.48 22.10 -3.21
C ARG A 262 15.29 20.65 -2.78
N GLY A 263 14.48 20.38 -1.74
CA GLY A 263 14.26 19.05 -1.21
C GLY A 263 13.57 18.14 -2.23
N VAL A 264 12.51 18.65 -2.88
CA VAL A 264 11.79 17.95 -3.95
C VAL A 264 12.73 17.63 -5.12
N ARG A 265 13.49 18.61 -5.61
CA ARG A 265 14.44 18.40 -6.73
C ARG A 265 15.54 17.41 -6.37
N LEU A 266 16.10 17.51 -5.17
CA LEU A 266 17.16 16.60 -4.74
C LEU A 266 16.65 15.17 -4.58
N LEU A 267 15.47 14.97 -3.99
CA LEU A 267 14.86 13.64 -3.89
C LEU A 267 14.55 13.05 -5.27
N ALA A 268 14.01 13.86 -6.18
CA ALA A 268 13.79 13.44 -7.56
C ALA A 268 15.10 13.03 -8.25
N ALA A 269 16.17 13.82 -8.10
CA ALA A 269 17.49 13.52 -8.64
C ALA A 269 18.06 12.20 -8.10
N ARG A 270 17.96 11.95 -6.78
CA ARG A 270 18.35 10.69 -6.15
C ARG A 270 17.55 9.51 -6.74
N ALA A 271 16.24 9.67 -6.89
CA ALA A 271 15.38 8.63 -7.46
C ALA A 271 15.67 8.38 -8.95
N TYR A 272 15.94 9.43 -9.75
CA TYR A 272 16.36 9.27 -11.15
C TYR A 272 17.70 8.53 -11.25
N PHE A 273 18.67 8.87 -10.41
CA PHE A 273 19.95 8.16 -10.37
C PHE A 273 19.77 6.68 -10.02
N ALA A 274 19.02 6.39 -8.96
CA ALA A 274 18.75 5.02 -8.50
C ALA A 274 17.97 4.18 -9.53
N SER A 275 17.10 4.80 -10.33
CA SER A 275 16.35 4.17 -11.43
C SER A 275 17.04 4.25 -12.80
N ALA A 276 18.32 4.62 -12.85
CA ALA A 276 19.13 4.73 -14.08
C ALA A 276 18.59 5.74 -15.13
N GLN A 277 17.74 6.69 -14.74
CA GLN A 277 17.30 7.81 -15.57
C GLN A 277 18.36 8.92 -15.59
N LEU A 278 19.58 8.60 -16.02
CA LEU A 278 20.79 9.42 -15.81
C LEU A 278 20.71 10.82 -16.43
N ASN A 279 20.03 10.98 -17.58
CA ASN A 279 19.84 12.30 -18.18
C ASN A 279 19.00 13.22 -17.29
N ARG A 280 17.92 12.71 -16.71
CA ARG A 280 17.04 13.47 -15.80
C ARG A 280 17.75 13.78 -14.48
N ALA A 281 18.49 12.81 -13.95
CA ALA A 281 19.34 13.01 -12.77
C ALA A 281 20.35 14.13 -13.01
N ARG A 282 21.10 14.06 -14.11
CA ARG A 282 22.09 15.08 -14.48
C ARG A 282 21.46 16.47 -14.57
N THR A 283 20.39 16.64 -15.34
CA THR A 283 19.76 17.96 -15.51
C THR A 283 19.29 18.56 -14.18
N ALA A 284 18.67 17.75 -13.31
CA ALA A 284 18.25 18.23 -11.99
C ALA A 284 19.45 18.63 -11.11
N LEU A 285 20.53 17.84 -11.14
CA LEU A 285 21.72 18.07 -10.33
C LEU A 285 22.57 19.25 -10.83
N GLU A 286 22.67 19.46 -12.14
CA GLU A 286 23.33 20.64 -12.73
C GLU A 286 22.65 21.93 -12.26
N SER A 287 21.32 21.97 -12.26
CA SER A 287 20.55 23.12 -11.71
C SER A 287 20.80 23.31 -10.21
N LEU A 288 20.73 22.25 -9.40
CA LEU A 288 20.98 22.32 -7.96
C LEU A 288 22.39 22.81 -7.62
N VAL A 289 23.42 22.30 -8.32
CA VAL A 289 24.82 22.70 -8.11
C VAL A 289 25.09 24.12 -8.61
N ALA A 290 24.38 24.59 -9.65
CA ALA A 290 24.48 25.97 -10.11
C ALA A 290 23.92 26.97 -9.08
N GLU A 291 22.81 26.61 -8.41
CA GLU A 291 22.18 27.43 -7.38
C GLU A 291 22.90 27.38 -6.03
N SER A 292 23.45 26.22 -5.67
CA SER A 292 24.19 26.02 -4.42
C SER A 292 25.49 25.25 -4.69
N PRO A 293 26.55 25.95 -5.15
CA PRO A 293 27.83 25.32 -5.47
C PRO A 293 28.49 24.62 -4.28
N ASP A 294 28.12 25.00 -3.06
CA ASP A 294 28.58 24.47 -1.78
C ASP A 294 27.75 23.28 -1.26
N ASP A 295 26.80 22.77 -2.04
CA ASP A 295 26.11 21.52 -1.75
C ASP A 295 26.99 20.31 -2.15
N SER A 296 27.78 19.81 -1.18
CA SER A 296 28.70 18.69 -1.43
C SER A 296 27.97 17.41 -1.85
N TYR A 297 26.76 17.17 -1.35
CA TYR A 297 25.98 15.98 -1.68
C TYR A 297 25.46 16.03 -3.12
N ALA A 298 24.82 17.13 -3.53
CA ALA A 298 24.35 17.30 -4.90
C ALA A 298 25.53 17.23 -5.89
N ARG A 299 26.67 17.82 -5.52
CA ARG A 299 27.90 17.77 -6.33
C ARG A 299 28.48 16.37 -6.44
N HIS A 300 28.53 15.62 -5.34
CA HIS A 300 28.96 14.22 -5.35
C HIS A 300 28.05 13.39 -6.27
N LEU A 301 26.74 13.50 -6.10
CA LEU A 301 25.76 12.75 -6.89
C LEU A 301 25.81 13.13 -8.38
N LEU A 302 26.08 14.40 -8.72
CA LEU A 302 26.32 14.83 -10.10
C LEU A 302 27.56 14.14 -10.68
N GLY A 303 28.66 14.13 -9.93
CA GLY A 303 29.89 13.42 -10.30
C GLY A 303 29.64 11.92 -10.56
N ARG A 304 28.95 11.23 -9.66
CA ARG A 304 28.58 9.80 -9.84
C ARG A 304 27.65 9.59 -11.02
N THR A 305 26.74 10.52 -11.28
CA THR A 305 25.84 10.48 -12.45
C THR A 305 26.63 10.58 -13.75
N LEU A 306 27.53 11.56 -13.86
CA LEU A 306 28.41 11.77 -15.01
C LEU A 306 29.32 10.56 -15.24
N GLN A 307 29.86 9.98 -14.17
CA GLN A 307 30.68 8.76 -14.23
C GLN A 307 29.89 7.59 -14.82
N ARG A 308 28.63 7.36 -14.40
CA ARG A 308 27.75 6.33 -14.97
C ARG A 308 27.34 6.60 -16.41
N GLN A 309 27.43 7.84 -16.87
CA GLN A 309 27.23 8.22 -18.28
C GLN A 309 28.52 8.10 -19.13
N GLY A 310 29.66 7.74 -18.55
CA GLY A 310 30.95 7.69 -19.23
C GLY A 310 31.65 9.05 -19.41
N ARG A 311 31.14 10.12 -18.77
CA ARG A 311 31.70 11.48 -18.82
C ARG A 311 32.77 11.67 -17.74
N HIS A 312 33.85 10.89 -17.82
CA HIS A 312 34.83 10.74 -16.74
C HIS A 312 35.58 12.05 -16.37
N GLU A 313 35.96 12.86 -17.36
CA GLU A 313 36.68 14.12 -17.11
C GLU A 313 35.83 15.13 -16.33
N GLU A 314 34.57 15.28 -16.73
CA GLU A 314 33.62 16.16 -16.05
C GLU A 314 33.28 15.63 -14.64
N ALA A 315 33.09 14.31 -14.52
CA ALA A 315 32.86 13.67 -13.24
C ALA A 315 33.99 13.93 -12.23
N ALA A 316 35.26 13.81 -12.67
CA ALA A 316 36.43 13.99 -11.81
C ALA A 316 36.47 15.37 -11.15
N SER A 317 36.09 16.42 -11.89
CA SER A 317 36.03 17.79 -11.36
C SER A 317 34.99 17.92 -10.25
N HIS A 318 33.79 17.37 -10.44
CA HIS A 318 32.74 17.41 -9.42
C HIS A 318 33.09 16.57 -8.19
N LEU A 319 33.59 15.34 -8.39
CA LEU A 319 33.94 14.43 -7.30
C LEU A 319 35.08 14.98 -6.43
N THR A 320 36.12 15.56 -7.04
CA THR A 320 37.24 16.16 -6.31
C THR A 320 36.76 17.29 -5.40
N LEU A 321 35.93 18.19 -5.92
CA LEU A 321 35.37 19.30 -5.15
C LEU A 321 34.46 18.79 -4.02
N ALA A 322 33.61 17.79 -4.29
CA ALA A 322 32.76 17.21 -3.25
C ALA A 322 33.58 16.55 -2.12
N ALA A 323 34.65 15.82 -2.45
CA ALA A 323 35.55 15.20 -1.47
C ALA A 323 36.34 16.25 -0.65
N ALA A 324 36.69 17.39 -1.25
CA ALA A 324 37.33 18.49 -0.54
C ALA A 324 36.39 19.13 0.51
N MET A 325 35.07 19.09 0.28
CA MET A 325 34.06 19.65 1.18
C MET A 325 33.59 18.63 2.24
N THR A 326 33.46 17.37 1.85
CA THR A 326 33.09 16.25 2.73
C THR A 326 34.07 15.09 2.48
N PRO A 327 35.09 14.91 3.34
CA PRO A 327 36.16 13.92 3.13
C PRO A 327 35.69 12.47 2.97
N ASP A 328 34.55 12.11 3.57
CA ASP A 328 33.97 10.75 3.48
C ASP A 328 33.63 10.32 2.05
N TYR A 329 33.50 11.26 1.10
CA TYR A 329 33.28 10.92 -0.30
C TYR A 329 34.53 10.49 -1.06
N GLY A 330 35.73 10.65 -0.47
CA GLY A 330 37.00 10.32 -1.12
C GLY A 330 37.36 8.83 -1.13
N THR A 331 36.54 7.97 -0.51
CA THR A 331 36.83 6.54 -0.33
C THR A 331 36.07 5.59 -1.27
N ASP A 332 35.17 6.11 -2.11
CA ASP A 332 34.23 5.38 -3.00
C ASP A 332 34.44 5.65 -4.51
#